data_AF-A0A7Z2M6M4-F1
#
_entry.id   AF-A0A7Z2M6M4-F1
#
_cell.length_a   1.000
_cell.length_b   1.000
_cell.length_c   1.000
_cell.angle_alpha   90.00
_cell.angle_beta   90.00
_cell.angle_gamma   90.00
#
_symmetry.space_group_name_H-M   'P 1'
#
loop_
_entity.id
_entity.type
_entity.pdbx_description
1 polymer ?
#
loop_
_entity_poly.entity_id
_entity_poly.type
_entity_poly.pdbx_seq_one_letter_code
_entity_poly.pdbx_strand_id
1 'polypeptide(L)'
;MSRSGYSDDCGGWDLICWRGAVKSALNGKRGQAFLIELRDAMDAMPEKRLVTDTLEADGQFCTLGVLGAKRGLDMTGIDSHCRESVSQAFGIAEAMAAEIVFENDERDGEYELQADGRYKLVAETPELRWQRMRKWVDSHIKAAQP
;
A
#
# COMPACT_ATOMS: atom_id res chain seq x y z
N MET A 1 10.87 6.59 10.51
CA MET A 1 10.81 6.61 9.04
C MET A 1 10.14 5.33 8.61
N SER A 2 9.15 5.40 7.72
CA SER A 2 8.46 4.24 7.18
C SER A 2 9.43 3.34 6.40
N ARG A 3 9.11 2.05 6.21
CA ARG A 3 9.92 1.16 5.35
C ARG A 3 10.04 1.68 3.92
N SER A 4 9.12 2.55 3.49
CA SER A 4 9.22 3.26 2.20
C SER A 4 10.41 4.22 2.11
N GLY A 5 11.14 4.46 3.21
CA GLY A 5 12.17 5.49 3.33
C GLY A 5 11.60 6.90 3.40
N TYR A 6 10.28 7.04 3.58
CA TYR A 6 9.57 8.32 3.60
C TYR A 6 9.00 8.63 4.99
N SER A 7 8.83 9.93 5.28
CA SER A 7 8.06 10.45 6.41
C SER A 7 7.30 11.70 5.97
N ASP A 8 6.05 11.85 6.42
CA ASP A 8 5.30 13.10 6.31
C ASP A 8 5.80 14.21 7.25
N ASP A 9 6.81 13.92 8.08
CA ASP A 9 7.49 14.90 8.92
C ASP A 9 8.40 15.85 8.12
N CYS A 10 8.54 15.63 6.80
CA CYS A 10 9.19 16.58 5.90
C CYS A 10 8.30 17.84 5.78
N GLY A 11 8.76 18.99 6.23
CA GLY A 11 8.01 20.24 6.11
C GLY A 11 8.21 20.97 4.77
N GLY A 12 7.24 21.79 4.37
CA GLY A 12 7.44 22.80 3.32
C GLY A 12 7.45 22.28 1.88
N TRP A 13 8.47 22.67 1.10
CA TRP A 13 8.51 22.44 -0.35
C TRP A 13 8.74 20.98 -0.74
N ASP A 14 9.57 20.25 0.00
CA ASP A 14 9.91 18.87 -0.31
C ASP A 14 8.70 17.94 -0.22
N LEU A 15 7.84 18.15 0.80
CA LEU A 15 6.57 17.46 0.94
C LEU A 15 5.60 17.78 -0.21
N ILE A 16 5.53 19.04 -0.64
CA ILE A 16 4.69 19.44 -1.78
C ILE A 16 5.16 18.75 -3.06
N CYS A 17 6.46 18.76 -3.34
CA CYS A 17 7.05 18.08 -4.49
C CYS A 17 6.78 16.57 -4.44
N TRP A 18 6.95 15.94 -3.28
CA TRP A 18 6.66 14.52 -3.08
C TRP A 18 5.19 14.19 -3.37
N ARG A 19 4.25 14.92 -2.76
CA ARG A 19 2.82 14.72 -2.97
C ARG A 19 2.42 14.96 -4.43
N GLY A 20 3.08 15.89 -5.12
CA GLY A 20 2.98 16.05 -6.57
C GLY A 20 3.44 14.81 -7.36
N ALA A 21 4.58 14.23 -6.98
CA ALA A 21 5.13 13.02 -7.61
C ALA A 21 4.22 11.79 -7.39
N VAL A 22 3.73 11.57 -6.16
CA VAL A 22 2.76 10.53 -5.83
C VAL A 22 1.50 10.68 -6.66
N LYS A 23 0.91 11.89 -6.66
CA LYS A 23 -0.28 12.20 -7.45
C LYS A 23 -0.08 11.95 -8.94
N SER A 24 1.07 12.33 -9.49
CA SER A 24 1.40 12.09 -10.90
C SER A 24 1.51 10.59 -11.20
N ALA A 25 2.21 9.85 -10.35
CA ALA A 25 2.42 8.41 -10.51
C ALA A 25 1.11 7.61 -10.47
N LEU A 26 0.24 7.89 -9.49
CA LEU A 26 -1.06 7.25 -9.35
C LEU A 26 -1.98 7.56 -10.53
N ASN A 27 -1.96 8.81 -11.01
CA ASN A 27 -2.84 9.27 -12.09
C ASN A 27 -2.37 8.90 -13.51
N GLY A 28 -1.11 8.50 -13.67
CA GLY A 28 -0.54 8.14 -14.96
C GLY A 28 -1.07 6.81 -15.49
N LYS A 29 -0.99 6.60 -16.81
CA LYS A 29 -1.49 5.37 -17.47
C LYS A 29 -0.95 4.08 -16.82
N ARG A 30 0.35 4.06 -16.51
CA ARG A 30 1.01 2.93 -15.85
C ARG A 30 0.49 2.70 -14.42
N GLY A 31 0.31 3.78 -13.65
CA GLY A 31 -0.23 3.69 -12.29
C GLY A 31 -1.68 3.22 -12.28
N GLN A 32 -2.52 3.71 -13.19
CA GLN A 32 -3.90 3.27 -13.31
C GLN A 32 -4.01 1.79 -13.72
N ALA A 33 -3.23 1.35 -14.70
CA ALA A 33 -3.16 -0.07 -15.08
C ALA A 33 -2.73 -0.95 -13.88
N PHE A 34 -1.72 -0.50 -13.13
CA PHE A 34 -1.27 -1.19 -11.93
C PHE A 34 -2.34 -1.26 -10.84
N LEU A 35 -3.04 -0.16 -10.55
CA LEU A 35 -4.10 -0.12 -9.53
C LEU A 35 -5.27 -1.03 -9.88
N ILE A 36 -5.67 -1.09 -11.16
CA ILE A 36 -6.71 -2.02 -11.64
C ILE A 36 -6.26 -3.46 -11.46
N GLU A 37 -5.03 -3.78 -11.84
CA GLU A 37 -4.48 -5.14 -11.70
C GLU A 37 -4.35 -5.56 -10.24
N LEU A 38 -3.90 -4.63 -9.38
CA LEU A 38 -3.79 -4.79 -7.93
C LEU A 38 -5.16 -5.02 -7.30
N ARG A 39 -6.17 -4.22 -7.66
CA ARG A 39 -7.57 -4.40 -7.24
C ARG A 39 -8.03 -5.84 -7.50
N ASP A 40 -7.86 -6.29 -8.74
CA ASP A 40 -8.28 -7.63 -9.17
C ASP A 40 -7.47 -8.72 -8.44
N ALA A 41 -6.20 -8.44 -8.08
CA ALA A 41 -5.38 -9.35 -7.30
C ALA A 41 -5.88 -9.47 -5.84
N MET A 42 -6.19 -8.33 -5.22
CA MET A 42 -6.74 -8.28 -3.86
C MET A 42 -8.10 -8.96 -3.76
N ASP A 43 -8.96 -8.77 -4.76
CA ASP A 43 -10.29 -9.39 -4.82
C ASP A 43 -10.22 -10.91 -5.03
N ALA A 44 -9.15 -11.41 -5.66
CA ALA A 44 -8.91 -12.83 -5.89
C ALA A 44 -8.22 -13.56 -4.71
N MET A 45 -7.83 -12.86 -3.65
CA MET A 45 -7.18 -13.48 -2.49
C MET A 45 -8.12 -14.48 -1.80
N PRO A 46 -7.68 -15.72 -1.51
CA PRO A 46 -8.49 -16.69 -0.77
C PRO A 46 -8.72 -16.25 0.67
N GLU A 47 -7.70 -15.66 1.30
CA GLU A 47 -7.76 -15.07 2.63
C GLU A 47 -7.56 -13.55 2.52
N LYS A 48 -8.55 -12.78 2.95
CA LYS A 48 -8.55 -11.30 2.86
C LYS A 48 -7.78 -10.68 4.02
N ARG A 49 -6.48 -10.92 4.05
CA ARG A 49 -5.56 -10.49 5.11
C ARG A 49 -4.27 -9.96 4.50
N LEU A 50 -3.71 -8.90 5.08
CA LEU A 50 -2.44 -8.33 4.66
C LEU A 50 -1.43 -8.26 5.80
N VAL A 51 -0.17 -8.61 5.51
CA VAL A 51 0.96 -8.42 6.44
C VAL A 51 1.60 -7.03 6.27
N THR A 52 2.39 -6.64 7.26
CA THR A 52 3.20 -5.42 7.28
C THR A 52 4.69 -5.77 7.17
N ASP A 53 5.52 -4.77 6.92
CA ASP A 53 7.00 -4.83 7.01
C ASP A 53 7.71 -5.67 5.93
N THR A 54 7.08 -6.73 5.40
CA THR A 54 7.60 -7.56 4.31
C THR A 54 6.73 -7.53 3.04
N LEU A 55 7.27 -7.95 1.90
CA LEU A 55 6.48 -8.25 0.70
C LEU A 55 5.73 -9.57 0.85
N GLU A 56 6.38 -10.56 1.45
CA GLU A 56 5.86 -11.90 1.69
C GLU A 56 6.41 -12.47 3.01
N ALA A 57 5.56 -13.14 3.78
CA ALA A 57 5.97 -14.02 4.88
C ALA A 57 4.96 -15.16 5.00
N ASP A 58 5.46 -16.40 5.03
CA ASP A 58 4.64 -17.61 5.24
C ASP A 58 3.43 -17.71 4.28
N GLY A 59 3.60 -17.32 3.01
CA GLY A 59 2.53 -17.31 2.00
C GLY A 59 1.49 -16.20 2.19
N GLN A 60 1.71 -15.27 3.12
CA GLN A 60 0.93 -14.05 3.30
C GLN A 60 1.67 -12.85 2.70
N PHE A 61 0.92 -11.86 2.26
CA PHE A 61 1.46 -10.76 1.47
C PHE A 61 1.05 -9.40 2.01
N CYS A 62 1.90 -8.38 1.84
CA CYS A 62 1.45 -7.00 1.93
C CYS A 62 0.73 -6.61 0.62
N THR A 63 0.18 -5.40 0.55
CA THR A 63 -0.55 -4.92 -0.63
C THR A 63 0.21 -5.13 -1.95
N LEU A 64 1.50 -4.76 -2.01
CA LEU A 64 2.31 -5.01 -3.22
C LEU A 64 2.58 -6.49 -3.44
N GLY A 65 2.89 -7.23 -2.37
CA GLY A 65 3.16 -8.67 -2.44
C GLY A 65 2.02 -9.47 -3.06
N VAL A 66 0.76 -9.07 -2.83
CA VAL A 66 -0.41 -9.70 -3.44
C VAL A 66 -0.31 -9.68 -4.97
N LEU A 67 0.07 -8.54 -5.54
CA LEU A 67 0.25 -8.42 -6.98
C LEU A 67 1.52 -9.13 -7.45
N GLY A 68 2.59 -9.12 -6.64
CA GLY A 68 3.82 -9.85 -6.94
C GLY A 68 3.58 -11.34 -7.09
N ALA A 69 2.82 -11.93 -6.16
CA ALA A 69 2.38 -13.32 -6.20
C ALA A 69 1.52 -13.61 -7.44
N LYS A 70 0.54 -12.75 -7.77
CA LYS A 70 -0.29 -12.89 -8.98
C LYS A 70 0.54 -12.84 -10.27
N ARG A 71 1.60 -12.04 -10.31
CA ARG A 71 2.52 -11.92 -11.45
C ARG A 71 3.59 -13.01 -11.49
N GLY A 72 3.69 -13.85 -10.46
CA GLY A 72 4.76 -14.85 -10.35
C GLY A 72 6.15 -14.23 -10.18
N LEU A 73 6.24 -13.06 -9.53
CA LEU A 73 7.52 -12.43 -9.23
C LEU A 73 8.23 -13.19 -8.11
N ASP A 74 9.52 -13.46 -8.27
CA ASP A 74 10.38 -13.90 -7.17
C ASP A 74 10.69 -12.69 -6.27
N MET A 75 10.12 -12.70 -5.06
CA MET A 75 10.27 -11.62 -4.09
C MET A 75 11.34 -11.90 -3.03
N THR A 76 11.97 -13.07 -3.02
CA THR A 76 12.89 -13.51 -1.95
C THR A 76 14.16 -12.65 -1.82
N GLY A 77 14.56 -11.95 -2.90
CA GLY A 77 15.72 -11.06 -2.92
C GLY A 77 15.39 -9.56 -2.95
N ILE A 78 14.11 -9.19 -2.89
CA ILE A 78 13.71 -7.78 -2.95
C ILE A 78 13.73 -7.20 -1.53
N ASP A 79 14.56 -6.19 -1.31
CA ASP A 79 14.54 -5.43 -0.07
C ASP A 79 13.24 -4.60 0.04
N SER A 80 12.34 -5.00 0.94
CA SER A 80 11.06 -4.33 1.20
C SER A 80 11.23 -2.92 1.77
N HIS A 81 12.41 -2.58 2.30
CA HIS A 81 12.74 -1.26 2.82
C HIS A 81 13.39 -0.35 1.76
N CYS A 82 13.64 -0.86 0.55
CA CYS A 82 14.23 -0.12 -0.55
C CYS A 82 13.18 0.16 -1.64
N ARG A 83 12.60 1.37 -1.61
CA ARG A 83 11.59 1.78 -2.61
C ARG A 83 12.08 1.68 -4.06
N GLU A 84 13.38 1.86 -4.30
CA GLU A 84 14.00 1.73 -5.62
C GLU A 84 13.90 0.28 -6.11
N SER A 85 14.39 -0.67 -5.31
CA SER A 85 14.32 -2.11 -5.61
C SER A 85 12.90 -2.61 -5.79
N VAL A 86 11.98 -2.18 -4.90
CA VAL A 86 10.55 -2.51 -5.03
C VAL A 86 9.98 -1.91 -6.31
N SER A 87 10.19 -0.64 -6.59
CA SER A 87 9.61 0.02 -7.77
C SER A 87 10.10 -0.61 -9.08
N GLN A 88 11.36 -1.01 -9.13
CA GLN A 88 11.97 -1.68 -10.28
C GLN A 88 11.34 -3.05 -10.52
N ALA A 89 11.21 -3.86 -9.46
CA ALA A 89 10.60 -5.20 -9.57
C ALA A 89 9.14 -5.15 -10.03
N PHE A 90 8.39 -4.15 -9.56
CA PHE A 90 6.96 -3.99 -9.87
C PHE A 90 6.69 -3.16 -11.13
N GLY A 91 7.71 -2.53 -11.70
CA GLY A 91 7.61 -1.70 -12.90
C GLY A 91 6.80 -0.42 -12.70
N ILE A 92 6.85 0.19 -11.51
CA ILE A 92 6.13 1.42 -11.15
C ILE A 92 7.09 2.54 -10.77
N ALA A 93 6.58 3.75 -10.54
CA ALA A 93 7.42 4.84 -10.02
C ALA A 93 7.73 4.60 -8.54
N GLU A 94 8.93 4.98 -8.08
CA GLU A 94 9.32 4.93 -6.66
C GLU A 94 8.31 5.58 -5.74
N ALA A 95 7.81 6.77 -6.11
CA ALA A 95 6.81 7.49 -5.32
C ALA A 95 5.54 6.67 -5.11
N MET A 96 5.12 5.88 -6.12
CA MET A 96 3.94 5.02 -5.99
C MET A 96 4.23 3.77 -5.16
N ALA A 97 5.40 3.14 -5.33
CA ALA A 97 5.79 2.00 -4.51
C ALA A 97 5.87 2.40 -3.03
N ALA A 98 6.53 3.53 -2.74
CA ALA A 98 6.64 4.11 -1.42
C ALA A 98 5.28 4.44 -0.81
N GLU A 99 4.37 5.08 -1.57
CA GLU A 99 3.04 5.43 -1.07
C GLU A 99 2.22 4.19 -0.71
N ILE A 100 2.19 3.16 -1.57
CA ILE A 100 1.42 1.93 -1.30
C ILE A 100 1.96 1.22 -0.07
N VAL A 101 3.27 1.18 0.08
CA VAL A 101 3.96 0.60 1.23
C VAL A 101 3.65 1.37 2.51
N PHE A 102 3.77 2.69 2.47
CA PHE A 102 3.45 3.57 3.60
C PHE A 102 2.00 3.37 4.03
N GLU A 103 1.05 3.43 3.10
CA GLU A 103 -0.35 3.21 3.39
C GLU A 103 -0.61 1.81 3.94
N ASN A 104 0.08 0.77 3.43
CA ASN A 104 -0.08 -0.58 3.97
C ASN A 104 0.30 -0.68 5.46
N ASP A 105 1.38 -0.04 5.88
CA ASP A 105 1.98 -0.27 7.19
C ASP A 105 1.63 0.78 8.25
N GLU A 106 1.49 2.05 7.88
CA GLU A 106 1.52 3.18 8.81
C GLU A 106 0.10 3.50 9.35
N ARG A 107 -0.53 2.48 9.93
CA ARG A 107 -1.82 2.60 10.64
C ARG A 107 -1.82 1.75 11.90
N ASP A 108 -1.75 2.44 13.04
CA ASP A 108 -1.73 1.79 14.36
C ASP A 108 -3.07 1.18 14.77
N GLY A 109 -4.19 1.73 14.29
CA GLY A 109 -5.53 1.29 14.68
C GLY A 109 -6.58 2.40 14.64
N GLU A 110 -7.76 2.12 15.21
CA GLU A 110 -8.85 3.09 15.39
C GLU A 110 -9.27 3.20 16.86
N TYR A 111 -9.78 4.36 17.26
CA TYR A 111 -10.32 4.56 18.61
C TYR A 111 -11.77 4.11 18.66
N GLU A 112 -12.05 3.09 19.47
CA GLU A 112 -13.39 2.54 19.66
C GLU A 112 -13.94 2.93 21.04
N LEU A 113 -15.19 3.40 21.07
CA LEU A 113 -15.93 3.67 22.32
C LEU A 113 -16.33 2.35 22.98
N GLN A 114 -15.82 2.13 24.18
CA GLN A 114 -16.07 0.94 24.98
C GLN A 114 -17.38 1.08 25.78
N ALA A 115 -17.90 -0.04 26.27
CA ALA A 115 -19.12 -0.09 27.07
C ALA A 115 -19.05 0.73 28.38
N ASP A 116 -17.85 1.02 28.87
CA ASP A 116 -17.60 1.86 30.04
C ASP A 116 -17.56 3.37 29.73
N GLY A 117 -17.82 3.74 28.48
CA GLY A 117 -17.83 5.14 28.01
C GLY A 117 -16.46 5.71 27.66
N ARG A 118 -15.37 4.91 27.68
CA ARG A 118 -14.02 5.37 27.33
C ARG A 118 -13.63 4.96 25.92
N TYR A 119 -12.80 5.77 25.27
CA TYR A 119 -12.19 5.41 23.99
C TYR A 119 -10.93 4.56 24.24
N LYS A 120 -10.77 3.51 23.46
CA LYS A 120 -9.57 2.67 23.45
C LYS A 120 -9.05 2.53 22.03
N LEU A 121 -7.74 2.66 21.85
CA LEU A 121 -7.08 2.32 20.60
C LEU A 121 -7.15 0.80 20.40
N VAL A 122 -7.79 0.38 19.31
CA VAL A 122 -7.86 -1.01 18.86
C VAL A 122 -6.94 -1.16 17.68
N ALA A 123 -5.96 -2.05 17.83
CA ALA A 123 -4.93 -2.28 16.82
C ALA A 123 -5.53 -2.78 15.51
N GLU A 124 -4.99 -2.31 14.38
CA GLU A 124 -5.43 -2.77 13.07
C GLU A 124 -5.08 -4.25 12.86
N THR A 125 -6.12 -5.07 12.65
CA THR A 125 -5.95 -6.48 12.29
C THR A 125 -5.56 -6.63 10.81
N PRO A 126 -4.92 -7.75 10.40
CA PRO A 126 -4.63 -8.03 8.99
C PRO A 126 -5.85 -7.96 8.07
N GLU A 127 -7.04 -8.33 8.54
CA GLU A 127 -8.30 -8.18 7.81
C GLU A 127 -8.71 -6.73 7.60
N LEU A 128 -8.65 -5.92 8.66
CA LEU A 128 -9.00 -4.51 8.59
C LEU A 128 -8.05 -3.76 7.65
N ARG A 129 -6.76 -4.12 7.69
CA ARG A 129 -5.77 -3.64 6.72
C ARG A 129 -6.15 -3.97 5.28
N TRP A 130 -6.54 -5.22 5.01
CA TRP A 130 -7.01 -5.61 3.67
C TRP A 130 -8.20 -4.74 3.22
N GLN A 131 -9.20 -4.54 4.09
CA GLN A 131 -10.37 -3.73 3.76
C GLN A 131 -9.99 -2.27 3.49
N ARG A 132 -9.13 -1.68 4.32
CA ARG A 132 -8.64 -0.32 4.18
C ARG A 132 -7.85 -0.14 2.89
N MET A 133 -6.89 -1.02 2.62
CA MET A 133 -6.08 -0.96 1.41
C MET A 133 -6.92 -1.20 0.16
N ARG A 134 -7.91 -2.10 0.21
CA ARG A 134 -8.82 -2.32 -0.92
C ARG A 134 -9.65 -1.08 -1.23
N LYS A 135 -10.14 -0.38 -0.20
CA LYS A 135 -10.84 0.91 -0.33
C LYS A 135 -9.90 2.02 -0.85
N TRP A 136 -8.67 2.06 -0.36
CA TRP A 136 -7.65 3.01 -0.81
C TRP A 136 -7.35 2.82 -2.30
N VAL A 137 -7.13 1.58 -2.76
CA VAL A 137 -6.90 1.26 -4.18
C VAL A 137 -8.10 1.72 -5.02
N ASP A 138 -9.32 1.41 -4.59
CA ASP A 138 -10.55 1.81 -5.29
C ASP A 138 -10.64 3.33 -5.47
N SER A 139 -10.33 4.08 -4.41
CA SER A 139 -10.41 5.54 -4.41
C SER A 139 -9.43 6.23 -5.36
N HIS A 140 -8.38 5.52 -5.78
CA HIS A 140 -7.36 6.02 -6.71
C HIS A 140 -7.57 5.55 -8.15
N ILE A 141 -8.52 4.64 -8.41
CA ILE A 141 -8.88 4.24 -9.78
C ILE A 141 -9.84 5.28 -10.35
N LYS A 142 -9.45 5.89 -11.47
CA LYS A 142 -10.34 6.78 -12.22
C LYS A 142 -11.37 5.93 -12.95
N ALA A 143 -12.65 6.31 -12.83
CA ALA A 143 -13.67 5.81 -13.76
C ALA A 143 -13.19 6.08 -15.20
N ALA A 144 -13.34 5.09 -16.07
CA ALA A 144 -13.07 5.28 -17.49
C ALA A 144 -13.87 6.50 -17.96
N GLN A 145 -13.17 7.54 -18.44
CA GLN A 145 -13.86 8.63 -19.10
C GLN A 145 -14.50 8.05 -20.37
N PRO A 146 -15.80 8.31 -20.61
CA PRO A 146 -16.46 7.89 -21.83
C PRO A 146 -15.81 8.49 -23.09
#